data_AF-A0ABC9QIE7-F1
#
_entry.id   AF-A0ABC9QIE7-F1
#
_cell.length_a   1.000
_cell.length_b   1.000
_cell.length_c   1.000
_cell.angle_alpha   90.00
_cell.angle_beta   90.00
_cell.angle_gamma   90.00
#
_symmetry.space_group_name_H-M   'P 1'
#
loop_
_entity.id
_entity.type
_entity.pdbx_description
1 polymer ?
#
loop_
_entity_poly.entity_id
_entity_poly.type
_entity_poly.pdbx_seq_one_letter_code
_entity_poly.pdbx_strand_id
1 'polypeptide(L)'
;KFFQNKENKTSLNVLSCATHLSLVHFLDNKSVVLRDDPLYQRFNLNDFGYIDTGTHVSHFSYTLALALGFKNIIMIGQDLAFDEEGN
;
A
#
# COMPACT_ATOMS: atom_id res chain seq x y z
N LYS A 1 15.27 -2.59 -13.54
CA LYS A 1 13.80 -2.37 -13.49
C LYS A 1 13.28 -2.91 -12.16
N PHE A 2 12.50 -2.13 -11.40
CA PHE A 2 12.11 -2.42 -9.99
C PHE A 2 11.52 -3.83 -9.75
N PHE A 3 10.92 -4.44 -10.77
CA PHE A 3 10.24 -5.74 -10.68
C PHE A 3 10.92 -6.88 -11.47
N GLN A 4 12.21 -6.76 -11.78
CA GLN A 4 12.93 -7.82 -12.52
C GLN A 4 13.16 -9.09 -11.69
N ASN A 5 13.16 -8.99 -10.35
CA ASN A 5 13.35 -10.14 -9.48
C ASN A 5 12.01 -10.73 -9.05
N LYS A 6 11.57 -11.76 -9.77
CA LYS A 6 10.29 -12.47 -9.56
C LYS A 6 10.34 -13.49 -8.40
N GLU A 7 11.44 -13.53 -7.64
CA GLU A 7 11.72 -14.64 -6.71
C GLU A 7 11.09 -14.50 -5.32
N ASN A 8 10.52 -13.36 -4.96
CA ASN A 8 9.83 -13.19 -3.67
C ASN A 8 8.41 -13.77 -3.69
N LYS A 9 8.33 -15.11 -3.78
CA LYS A 9 7.04 -15.85 -3.74
C LYS A 9 6.28 -15.70 -2.42
N THR A 10 6.93 -15.20 -1.38
CA THR A 10 6.37 -15.02 -0.04
C THR A 10 5.85 -13.61 0.24
N SER A 11 6.17 -12.63 -0.62
CA SER A 11 5.69 -11.25 -0.43
C SER A 11 4.23 -11.12 -0.85
N LEU A 12 3.43 -10.40 -0.07
CA LEU A 12 2.07 -10.00 -0.43
C LEU A 12 2.10 -8.62 -1.12
N ASN A 13 1.64 -8.56 -2.36
CA ASN A 13 1.48 -7.31 -3.10
C ASN A 13 0.14 -6.67 -2.73
N VAL A 14 0.17 -5.52 -2.07
CA VAL A 14 -1.05 -4.81 -1.67
C VAL A 14 -1.34 -3.68 -2.66
N LEU A 15 -2.48 -3.78 -3.35
CA LEU A 15 -2.83 -2.94 -4.48
C LEU A 15 -3.97 -1.98 -4.13
N SER A 16 -3.91 -0.77 -4.69
CA SER A 16 -5.04 0.14 -4.70
C SER A 16 -6.06 -0.31 -5.74
N CYS A 17 -7.33 0.03 -5.53
CA CYS A 17 -8.38 -0.18 -6.53
C CYS A 17 -8.09 0.55 -7.87
N ALA A 18 -7.26 1.60 -7.85
CA ALA A 18 -6.86 2.35 -9.03
C ALA A 18 -5.60 1.79 -9.74
N THR A 19 -5.06 0.66 -9.28
CA THR A 19 -3.86 0.05 -9.90
C THR A 19 -4.15 -0.38 -11.34
N HIS A 20 -3.27 0.02 -12.28
CA HIS A 20 -3.43 -0.29 -13.70
C HIS A 20 -3.43 -1.80 -13.97
N LEU A 21 -4.32 -2.23 -14.86
CA LEU A 21 -4.60 -3.65 -15.14
C LEU A 21 -3.37 -4.46 -15.57
N SER A 22 -2.43 -3.84 -16.30
CA SER A 22 -1.18 -4.53 -16.68
C SER A 22 -0.35 -4.95 -15.46
N LEU A 23 -0.34 -4.15 -14.40
CA LEU A 23 0.40 -4.46 -13.18
C LEU A 23 -0.32 -5.53 -12.36
N VAL A 24 -1.66 -5.50 -12.33
CA VAL A 24 -2.49 -6.54 -11.69
C VAL A 24 -2.24 -7.92 -12.30
N HIS A 25 -2.08 -8.00 -13.62
CA HIS A 25 -1.74 -9.25 -14.32
C HIS A 25 -0.28 -9.66 -14.14
N PHE A 26 0.62 -8.69 -14.00
CA PHE A 26 2.05 -8.96 -13.85
C PHE A 26 2.41 -9.48 -12.45
N LEU A 27 1.69 -9.03 -11.41
CA LEU A 27 1.97 -9.38 -10.02
C LEU A 27 1.22 -10.65 -9.56
N ASP A 28 1.98 -11.55 -8.94
CA ASP A 28 1.49 -12.72 -8.21
C ASP A 28 1.22 -12.36 -6.72
N ASN A 29 0.56 -13.25 -5.97
CA ASN A 29 0.22 -13.09 -4.54
C ASN A 29 -0.21 -11.67 -4.16
N LYS A 30 -1.44 -11.31 -4.52
CA LYS A 30 -1.96 -9.94 -4.46
C LYS A 30 -3.20 -9.82 -3.58
N SER A 31 -3.30 -8.69 -2.89
CA SER A 31 -4.48 -8.24 -2.16
C SER A 31 -4.88 -6.86 -2.64
N VAL A 32 -6.15 -6.51 -2.50
CA VAL A 32 -6.66 -5.16 -2.77
C VAL A 32 -7.00 -4.49 -1.45
N VAL A 33 -6.71 -3.19 -1.37
CA VAL A 33 -7.12 -2.36 -0.24
C VAL A 33 -8.24 -1.43 -0.65
N LEU A 34 -9.26 -1.38 0.21
CA LEU A 34 -10.35 -0.44 0.13
C LEU A 34 -9.98 0.81 0.91
N ARG A 35 -9.90 1.94 0.21
CA ARG A 35 -9.68 3.23 0.85
C ARG A 35 -10.93 3.60 1.63
N ASP A 36 -10.74 4.24 2.77
CA ASP A 36 -11.80 4.90 3.53
C ASP A 36 -12.30 6.14 2.79
N ASP A 37 -13.12 5.88 1.76
CA ASP A 37 -13.76 6.88 0.91
C ASP A 37 -15.21 6.44 0.65
N PRO A 38 -16.18 7.37 0.65
CA PRO A 38 -17.59 7.05 0.42
C PRO A 38 -17.85 6.27 -0.88
N LEU A 39 -17.02 6.45 -1.91
CA LEU A 39 -17.13 5.69 -3.15
C LEU A 39 -16.90 4.19 -2.92
N TYR A 40 -15.90 3.80 -2.13
CA TYR A 40 -15.62 2.39 -1.86
C TYR A 40 -16.57 1.79 -0.83
N GLN A 41 -17.04 2.59 0.12
CA GLN A 41 -18.03 2.16 1.11
C GLN A 41 -19.37 1.76 0.45
N ARG A 42 -19.72 2.35 -0.70
CA ARG A 42 -20.90 1.95 -1.49
C ARG A 42 -20.87 0.51 -1.98
N PHE A 43 -19.71 -0.13 -2.07
CA PHE A 43 -19.61 -1.55 -2.41
C PHE A 43 -20.05 -2.47 -1.26
N ASN A 44 -20.29 -1.93 -0.06
CA ASN A 44 -20.78 -2.64 1.12
C ASN A 44 -19.92 -3.86 1.50
N LEU A 45 -18.60 -3.72 1.36
CA LEU A 45 -17.58 -4.72 1.70
C LEU A 45 -17.10 -4.54 3.15
N ASN A 46 -18.04 -4.30 4.07
CA ASN A 46 -17.75 -3.87 5.43
C ASN A 46 -16.94 -4.91 6.24
N ASP A 47 -17.07 -6.20 5.89
CA ASP A 47 -16.35 -7.29 6.54
C ASP A 47 -14.82 -7.21 6.34
N PHE A 48 -14.38 -6.55 5.27
CA PHE A 48 -12.95 -6.36 4.97
C PHE A 48 -12.35 -5.11 5.61
N GLY A 49 -13.20 -4.17 6.04
CA GLY A 49 -12.79 -2.88 6.55
C GLY A 49 -12.30 -1.92 5.47
N TYR A 50 -12.10 -0.67 5.89
CA TYR A 50 -11.62 0.43 5.07
C TYR A 50 -10.45 1.10 5.77
N ILE A 51 -9.43 1.51 5.01
CA ILE A 51 -8.22 2.10 5.58
C ILE A 51 -7.94 3.47 5.00
N ASP A 52 -7.45 4.40 5.82
CA ASP A 52 -6.90 5.64 5.32
C ASP A 52 -5.57 5.38 4.62
N THR A 53 -5.59 5.44 3.29
CA THR A 53 -4.40 5.23 2.46
C THR A 53 -3.54 6.49 2.33
N GLY A 54 -4.05 7.67 2.71
CA GLY A 54 -3.35 8.93 2.52
C GLY A 54 -2.97 9.25 1.06
N THR A 55 -2.02 10.18 0.91
CA THR A 55 -1.49 10.64 -0.39
C THR A 55 -0.19 9.92 -0.79
N HIS A 56 0.53 9.36 0.17
CA HIS A 56 1.84 8.74 -0.04
C HIS A 56 1.86 7.29 0.45
N VAL A 57 2.66 6.44 -0.20
CA VAL A 57 2.78 5.00 0.13
C VAL A 57 3.24 4.76 1.56
N SER A 58 3.99 5.69 2.13
CA SER A 58 4.43 5.63 3.53
C SER A 58 3.31 5.79 4.53
N HIS A 59 2.38 6.72 4.27
CA HIS A 59 1.20 6.89 5.10
C HIS A 59 0.36 5.61 5.09
N PHE A 60 0.09 5.07 3.90
CA PHE A 60 -0.59 3.78 3.76
C PHE A 60 0.13 2.64 4.52
N SER A 61 1.45 2.54 4.41
CA SER A 61 2.23 1.50 5.11
C SER A 61 2.07 1.61 6.63
N TYR A 62 2.10 2.84 7.16
CA TYR A 62 1.92 3.11 8.58
C TYR A 62 0.51 2.78 9.07
N THR A 63 -0.53 3.25 8.36
CA THR A 63 -1.92 2.96 8.74
C THR A 63 -2.24 1.48 8.65
N LEU A 64 -1.71 0.78 7.65
CA LEU A 64 -1.84 -0.67 7.53
C LEU A 64 -1.21 -1.39 8.73
N ALA A 65 0.00 -0.98 9.14
CA ALA A 65 0.64 -1.58 10.30
C ALA A 65 -0.16 -1.35 11.60
N LEU A 66 -0.74 -0.16 11.78
CA LEU A 66 -1.64 0.12 12.89
C LEU A 66 -2.91 -0.75 12.86
N ALA A 67 -3.55 -0.85 11.70
CA ALA A 67 -4.77 -1.66 11.52
C ALA A 67 -4.53 -3.16 11.78
N LEU A 68 -3.32 -3.64 11.49
CA LEU A 68 -2.89 -5.01 11.81
C LEU A 68 -2.48 -5.21 13.29
N GLY A 69 -2.52 -4.15 14.11
CA GLY A 69 -2.26 -4.23 15.55
C GLY A 69 -0.77 -4.23 15.92
N PHE A 70 0.13 -3.83 15.02
CA PHE A 70 1.55 -3.69 15.35
C PHE A 70 1.75 -2.52 16.31
N LYS A 71 2.42 -2.78 17.43
CA LYS A 71 2.72 -1.77 18.46
C LYS A 71 4.06 -1.07 18.26
N ASN A 72 5.01 -1.76 17.62
CA ASN A 72 6.34 -1.25 17.33
C ASN A 72 6.49 -1.20 15.81
N ILE A 73 6.53 0.00 15.25
CA ILE A 73 6.62 0.24 13.81
C ILE A 73 7.90 1.04 13.56
N ILE A 74 8.81 0.48 12.77
CA ILE A 74 10.05 1.14 12.36
C ILE A 74 9.94 1.44 10.87
N MET A 75 9.94 2.72 10.52
CA MET A 75 9.96 3.18 9.13
C MET A 75 11.38 3.53 8.73
N ILE A 76 11.85 3.01 7.59
CA ILE A 76 13.20 3.23 7.06
C ILE A 76 13.08 3.79 5.64
N GLY A 77 13.96 4.71 5.25
CA GLY A 77 13.96 5.31 3.91
C GLY A 77 12.78 6.25 3.66
N GLN A 78 12.29 6.90 4.70
CA GLN A 78 11.32 7.99 4.63
C GLN A 78 12.00 9.32 4.30
N ASP A 79 12.80 9.35 3.24
CA ASP A 79 13.39 10.60 2.77
C ASP A 79 12.42 11.25 1.78
N LEU A 80 11.89 12.40 2.18
CA LEU A 80 11.39 13.40 1.24
C LEU A 80 12.66 14.03 0.68
N ALA A 81 13.17 13.49 -0.43
CA ALA A 81 14.47 13.84 -0.98
C ALA A 81 14.65 15.36 -1.04
N PHE A 82 15.51 15.85 -0.17
CA PHE A 82 16.09 17.16 -0.29
C PHE A 82 17.33 17.04 -1.19
N ASP A 83 17.62 18.06 -2.00
CA ASP A 83 18.85 18.11 -2.79
C ASP A 83 20.13 18.17 -1.91
N GLU A 84 21.32 18.29 -2.51
CA GLU A 84 22.58 18.43 -1.75
C GLU A 84 22.58 19.64 -0.79
N GLU A 85 21.68 20.61 -0.99
CA GLU A 85 21.52 21.81 -0.15
C GLU A 85 20.38 21.69 0.89
N GLY A 86 19.60 20.61 0.90
CA GLY A 86 18.54 20.44 1.89
C GLY A 86 17.20 21.10 1.51
N ASN A 87 16.91 21.36 0.22
CA ASN A 87 15.63 21.93 -0.27
C ASN A 87 14.77 20.94 -1.07
#